data_AF-A0A950Q1I5-F1
#
_entry.id   AF-A0A950Q1I5-F1
#
_cell.length_a   1.000
_cell.length_b   1.000
_cell.length_c   1.000
_cell.angle_alpha   90.00
_cell.angle_beta   90.00
_cell.angle_gamma   90.00
#
_symmetry.space_group_name_H-M   'P 1'
#
loop_
_entity.id
_entity.type
_entity.pdbx_description
1 polymer ?
#
loop_
_entity_poly.entity_id
_entity_poly.type
_entity_poly.pdbx_seq_one_letter_code
_entity_poly.pdbx_strand_id
1 'polypeptide(L)' 'MALVLEATKSPERDTPDYVSVDHDKMTAKLLRTPKLADVPYASQMQPHLIVEFYSR' A
#
# COMPACT_ATOMS: atom_id res chain seq x y z
N MET A 1 2.10 17.11 -18.50
CA MET A 1 0.86 16.66 -17.81
C MET A 1 0.30 15.35 -18.38
N ALA A 2 0.41 15.06 -19.68
CA ALA A 2 -0.03 13.77 -20.26
C ALA A 2 0.66 12.54 -19.64
N LEU A 3 1.96 12.62 -19.36
CA LEU A 3 2.73 11.53 -18.74
C LEU A 3 2.20 11.10 -17.36
N VAL A 4 1.63 12.02 -16.59
CA VAL A 4 1.10 11.72 -15.24
C VAL A 4 -0.21 10.95 -15.34
N LEU A 5 -1.07 11.29 -16.31
CA LEU A 5 -2.34 10.62 -16.59
C LEU A 5 -2.18 9.27 -17.30
N GLU A 6 -1.09 9.07 -18.04
CA GLU A 6 -0.74 7.74 -18.53
C GLU A 6 -0.15 6.85 -17.42
N ALA A 7 0.67 7.44 -16.54
CA ALA A 7 1.28 6.70 -15.45
C ALA A 7 0.27 6.18 -14.40
N THR A 8 -0.93 6.77 -14.28
CA THR A 8 -2.00 6.23 -13.42
C THR A 8 -2.62 4.95 -13.98
N LYS A 9 -2.47 4.67 -15.28
CA LYS A 9 -2.96 3.45 -15.92
C LYS A 9 -1.94 2.30 -15.87
N SER A 10 -0.76 2.54 -15.28
CA SER A 10 0.28 1.52 -15.20
C SER A 10 -0.17 0.37 -14.29
N PRO A 11 -0.08 -0.89 -14.72
CA PRO A 11 -0.42 -2.06 -13.92
C PRO A 11 0.53 -2.26 -12.72
N GLU A 12 1.69 -1.58 -12.70
CA GLU A 12 2.59 -1.57 -11.54
C GLU A 12 2.02 -0.77 -10.36
N ARG A 13 0.98 0.04 -10.59
CA ARG A 13 0.35 0.89 -9.58
C ARG A 13 -1.01 0.37 -9.15
N ASP A 14 -1.16 -0.95 -9.10
CA ASP A 14 -2.38 -1.54 -8.57
C ASP A 14 -2.61 -1.12 -7.11
N THR A 15 -3.84 -0.76 -6.79
CA THR A 15 -4.20 -0.20 -5.50
C THR A 15 -4.68 -1.33 -4.57
N PRO A 16 -4.08 -1.51 -3.39
CA PRO A 16 -4.51 -2.55 -2.46
C PRO A 16 -5.96 -2.36 -1.97
N ASP A 17 -6.66 -3.46 -1.69
CA ASP A 17 -8.08 -3.47 -1.28
C ASP A 17 -8.44 -2.61 -0.05
N TYR A 18 -7.45 -2.22 0.76
CA TYR A 18 -7.65 -1.35 1.91
C TYR A 18 -7.65 0.15 1.56
N VAL A 19 -7.38 0.52 0.30
CA VAL A 19 -7.41 1.89 -0.22
C VAL A 19 -8.36 1.98 -1.41
N SER A 20 -9.35 2.86 -1.32
CA SER A 20 -10.17 3.26 -2.47
C SER A 20 -9.57 4.52 -3.08
N VAL A 21 -9.07 4.44 -4.32
CA VAL A 21 -8.50 5.59 -5.05
C VAL A 21 -9.48 6.05 -6.14
N ASP A 22 -9.83 7.33 -6.11
CA ASP A 22 -10.55 8.04 -7.17
C ASP A 22 -9.52 8.81 -8.01
N HIS A 23 -9.20 8.27 -9.18
CA HIS A 23 -8.20 8.84 -10.10
C HIS A 23 -8.71 10.07 -10.89
N ASP A 24 -10.02 10.33 -10.90
CA ASP A 24 -10.61 11.50 -11.56
C ASP A 24 -10.50 12.74 -10.65
N LYS A 25 -10.77 12.54 -9.36
CA LYS A 25 -10.68 13.60 -8.34
C LYS A 25 -9.32 13.65 -7.66
N MET A 26 -8.43 12.71 -7.95
CA MET A 26 -7.13 12.56 -7.28
C MET A 26 -7.29 12.47 -5.74
N THR A 27 -8.24 11.67 -5.28
CA THR A 27 -8.49 11.46 -3.83
C THR A 27 -8.35 9.99 -3.47
N ALA A 28 -7.94 9.71 -2.24
CA ALA A 28 -7.85 8.35 -1.70
C ALA A 28 -8.57 8.26 -0.35
N LYS A 29 -9.26 7.14 -0.11
CA LYS A 29 -9.90 6.84 1.18
C LYS A 29 -9.35 5.54 1.74
N LEU A 30 -8.99 5.56 3.02
CA LEU A 30 -8.62 4.37 3.76
C LEU A 30 -9.89 3.64 4.22
N LEU A 31 -10.13 2.45 3.69
CA LEU A 31 -11.33 1.67 4.00
C LEU A 31 -11.16 0.89 5.30
N ARG A 32 -9.96 0.35 5.54
CA ARG A 32 -9.63 -0.46 6.72
C ARG A 32 -8.16 -0.36 7.06
N THR A 33 -7.84 -0.60 8.33
CA THR A 33 -6.45 -0.84 8.73
C THR A 33 -5.98 -2.16 8.11
N PRO A 34 -4.88 -2.17 7.33
CA PRO A 34 -4.38 -3.38 6.71
C PRO A 34 -3.82 -4.35 7.76
N LYS A 35 -4.01 -5.65 7.53
CA LYS A 35 -3.28 -6.69 8.27
C LYS A 35 -1.90 -6.86 7.64
N LEU A 36 -0.99 -7.48 8.38
CA LEU A 36 0.36 -7.75 7.91
C LEU A 36 0.39 -8.57 6.59
N ALA A 37 -0.60 -9.41 6.35
CA ALA A 37 -0.71 -10.18 5.10
C ALA A 37 -1.26 -9.38 3.92
N ASP A 38 -1.97 -8.27 4.18
CA ASP A 38 -2.56 -7.44 3.12
C ASP A 38 -1.52 -6.48 2.50
N VAL A 39 -0.41 -6.23 3.21
CA VAL A 39 0.64 -5.31 2.76
C VAL A 39 1.68 -6.09 1.95
N PRO A 40 1.94 -5.71 0.69
CA PRO A 40 2.95 -6.36 -0.14
C PRO A 40 4.35 -5.90 0.29
N TYR A 41 4.89 -6.52 1.34
CA TYR A 41 6.27 -6.30 1.75
C TYR A 41 7.24 -6.91 0.73
N ALA A 42 8.36 -6.23 0.49
CA ALA A 42 9.40 -6.69 -0.45
C ALA A 42 10.06 -8.02 -0.06
N SER A 43 9.87 -8.48 1.19
CA SER A 43 10.41 -9.73 1.72
C SER A 43 9.48 -10.33 2.77
N GLN A 44 9.71 -11.59 3.13
CA GLN A 44 8.97 -12.28 4.18
C GLN A 44 9.27 -11.64 5.54
N MET A 45 8.29 -10.89 6.06
CA MET A 45 8.40 -10.21 7.35
C MET A 45 8.30 -11.19 8.53
N GLN A 46 9.17 -11.00 9.52
CA GLN A 46 9.15 -11.69 10.82
C GLN A 46 8.95 -10.65 11.94
N PRO A 47 7.70 -10.23 12.24
CA PRO A 47 7.44 -9.09 13.13
C PRO A 47 7.92 -9.30 14.57
N HIS A 48 7.99 -10.56 15.02
CA HIS A 48 8.44 -10.91 16.37
C HIS A 48 9.89 -10.47 16.63
N LEU A 49 10.76 -10.52 15.61
CA LEU A 49 12.15 -10.06 15.75
C LEU A 49 12.24 -8.56 16.08
N ILE A 50 11.30 -7.75 15.59
CA ILE A 50 11.24 -6.32 15.88
C ILE A 50 10.84 -6.11 17.35
N VAL A 51 9.86 -6.88 17.83
CA VAL A 51 9.41 -6.82 19.22
C VAL A 51 10.55 -7.21 20.16
N GLU A 52 11.29 -8.28 19.86
CA GLU A 52 12.44 -8.74 20.64
C GLU A 52 13.60 -7.73 20.65
N PHE A 53 13.83 -7.02 19.55
CA PHE A 53 14.86 -5.99 19.48
C PHE A 53 14.57 -4.80 20.40
N TYR A 54 13.30 -4.37 20.47
CA TYR A 54 12.86 -3.23 21.28
C TYR A 54 12.37 -3.61 22.69
N SER A 55 12.38 -4.88 23.08
CA SER A 55 11.94 -5.32 24.42
C SER A 55 12.98 -5.12 25.52
N ARG A 56 14.14 -4.52 25.21
CA ARG A 56 15.23 -4.27 26.16
C ARG A 56 15.19 -2.87 26.72
#